data_AF-A0A924N6F5-F1
#
_entry.id   AF-A0A924N6F5-F1
#
_cell.length_a   1.000
_cell.length_b   1.000
_cell.length_c   1.000
_cell.angle_alpha   90.00
_cell.angle_beta   90.00
_cell.angle_gamma   90.00
#
_symmetry.space_group_name_H-M   'P 1'
#
loop_
_entity.id
_entity.type
_entity.pdbx_description
1 polymer ?
#
loop_
_entity_poly.entity_id
_entity_poly.type
_entity_poly.pdbx_seq_one_letter_code
_entity_poly.pdbx_strand_id
1 'polypeptide(L)' 'MRKCGPGTSVRLLYRVIERVDGELINHLVFFDRHGWYCEHGRTCPAVGLARKRAERLAR' A
#
# COMPACT_ATOMS: atom_id res chain seq x y z
N MET A 1 -3.43 13.70 10.80
CA MET A 1 -2.76 13.98 9.51
C MET A 1 -3.40 13.13 8.43
N ARG A 2 -4.15 13.73 7.49
CA ARG A 2 -4.56 13.05 6.26
C ARG A 2 -3.28 12.83 5.44
N LYS A 3 -2.81 11.59 5.34
CA LYS A 3 -1.58 11.22 4.60
C LYS A 3 -1.72 11.38 3.08
N CYS A 4 -2.90 11.77 2.61
CA CYS A 4 -3.23 12.04 1.22
C CYS A 4 -3.67 13.52 1.14
N GLY A 5 -2.91 14.35 0.43
CA GLY A 5 -3.24 15.76 0.22
C GLY A 5 -4.52 15.97 -0.61
N PRO A 6 -5.07 17.20 -0.65
CA PRO A 6 -6.35 17.48 -1.30
C PRO A 6 -6.37 17.26 -2.82
N GLY A 7 -5.21 17.17 -3.48
CA GLY A 7 -5.09 16.91 -4.92
C GLY A 7 -4.82 15.44 -5.29
N THR A 8 -4.72 14.53 -4.32
CA THR A 8 -4.46 13.11 -4.60
C THR A 8 -5.75 12.29 -4.54
N SER A 9 -5.95 11.44 -5.55
CA SER A 9 -7.04 10.45 -5.61
C SER A 9 -6.88 9.34 -4.57
N VAL A 10 -5.72 9.26 -3.89
CA VAL A 10 -5.37 8.17 -2.97
C VAL A 10 -6.26 8.20 -1.74
N ARG A 11 -7.04 7.13 -1.59
CA ARG A 11 -7.96 6.89 -0.48
C ARG A 11 -7.23 6.25 0.70
N LEU A 12 -6.30 5.33 0.44
CA LEU A 12 -5.49 4.66 1.47
C LEU A 12 -4.04 4.58 1.04
N LEU A 13 -3.14 4.72 2.01
CA LEU A 13 -1.70 4.53 1.86
C LEU A 13 -1.19 3.59 2.96
N TYR A 14 -0.59 2.48 2.55
CA TYR A 14 0.08 1.53 3.42
C TYR A 14 1.56 1.51 3.13
N ARG A 15 2.38 1.54 4.18
CA ARG A 15 3.80 1.20 4.08
C ARG A 15 3.95 -0.26 4.49
N VAL A 16 4.41 -1.10 3.58
CA VAL A 16 4.75 -2.50 3.83
C VAL A 16 6.26 -2.60 3.82
N ILE A 17 6.84 -3.11 4.90
CA ILE A 17 8.29 -3.31 5.03
C ILE A 17 8.54 -4.79 4.80
N GLU A 18 9.36 -5.09 3.81
CA GLU A 18 9.84 -6.44 3.49
C GLU A 18 11.32 -6.53 3.84
N ARG A 19 11.76 -7.71 4.31
CA ARG A 19 13.17 -7.96 4.58
C ARG A 19 13.70 -8.96 3.55
N VAL A 20 14.66 -8.54 2.74
CA VAL A 20 15.29 -9.36 1.68
C VAL A 20 16.80 -9.32 1.91
N ASP A 21 17.44 -10.48 2.05
CA ASP A 21 18.89 -10.61 2.27
C ASP A 21 19.46 -9.72 3.39
N GLY A 22 18.66 -9.50 4.44
CA GLY A 22 19.02 -8.66 5.58
C GLY A 22 18.63 -7.18 5.43
N GLU A 23 18.39 -6.72 4.21
CA GLU A 23 17.99 -5.35 3.87
C GLU A 23 16.49 -5.11 4.03
N LEU A 24 16.10 -3.88 4.40
CA LEU A 24 14.70 -3.47 4.56
C LEU A 24 14.21 -2.72 3.32
N ILE A 25 13.32 -3.35 2.57
CA ILE A 25 12.68 -2.76 1.40
C ILE A 25 11.33 -2.18 1.81
N ASN A 26 11.10 -0.91 1.48
CA ASN A 26 9.83 -0.23 1.76
C ASN A 26 8.96 -0.20 0.52
N HIS A 27 7.80 -0.85 0.58
CA HIS A 27 6.77 -0.76 -0.45
C HIS A 27 5.69 0.23 -0.01
N LEU A 28 5.55 1.34 -0.74
CA LEU A 28 4.40 2.22 -0.59
C LEU A 28 3.26 1.71 -1.46
N VAL A 29 2.20 1.25 -0.81
CA VAL A 29 1.00 0.70 -1.45
C VAL A 29 -0.13 1.71 -1.37
N PHE A 30 -0.67 2.06 -2.53
CA PHE A 30 -1.74 3.02 -2.72
C PHE A 30 -3.04 2.30 -3.06
N PHE A 31 -4.15 2.89 -2.62
CA PHE A 31 -5.49 2.52 -3.08
C PHE A 31 -6.23 3.77 -3.49
N ASP A 32 -6.70 3.80 -4.73
CA ASP A 32 -7.52 4.89 -5.27
C ASP A 32 -8.62 4.35 -6.21
N ARG A 33 -9.19 5.21 -7.06
CA ARG A 33 -10.21 4.81 -8.04
C ARG A 33 -9.74 3.75 -9.04
N HIS A 34 -8.43 3.60 -9.27
CA HIS A 34 -7.83 2.63 -10.16
C HIS A 34 -7.50 1.30 -9.48
N GLY A 35 -7.80 1.18 -8.18
CA GLY A 35 -7.57 -0.02 -7.38
C GLY A 35 -6.28 0.05 -6.56
N TRP A 36 -5.77 -1.12 -6.19
CA TRP A 36 -4.58 -1.27 -5.37
C TRP A 36 -3.32 -1.39 -6.23
N TYR A 37 -2.25 -0.68 -5.87
CA TYR A 37 -0.97 -0.73 -6.58
C TYR A 37 0.20 -0.25 -5.72
N CYS A 38 1.42 -0.64 -6.08
CA CYS A 38 2.66 0.00 -5.65
C CYS A 38 3.54 0.30 -6.87
N GLU A 39 4.74 0.85 -6.65
CA GLU A 39 5.71 1.13 -7.73
C GLU A 39 6.13 -0.11 -8.53
N HIS A 40 6.14 -1.29 -7.90
CA HIS A 40 6.42 -2.58 -8.53
C HIS A 40 5.20 -3.18 -9.28
N GLY A 41 4.08 -2.46 -9.32
CA GLY A 41 2.85 -2.88 -9.99
C GLY A 41 1.81 -3.52 -9.08
N ARG A 42 0.72 -4.02 -9.69
CA ARG A 42 -0.48 -4.52 -8.97
C ARG A 42 -0.31 -5.94 -8.42
N THR A 43 0.62 -6.71 -8.97
CA THR A 43 0.88 -8.11 -8.59
C THR A 43 1.94 -8.25 -7.50
N CYS A 44 2.53 -7.14 -7.05
CA CYS A 44 3.52 -7.16 -5.98
C CYS A 44 2.91 -7.74 -4.69
N PRO A 45 3.61 -8.66 -3.98
CA PRO A 45 3.11 -9.26 -2.74
C PRO A 45 2.69 -8.25 -1.68
N ALA A 46 3.39 -7.10 -1.60
CA ALA A 46 3.06 -6.00 -0.70
C ALA A 46 1.62 -5.48 -0.91
N VAL A 47 1.12 -5.50 -2.14
CA VAL A 47 -0.25 -5.08 -2.47
C VAL A 47 -1.27 -6.01 -1.83
N GLY A 48 -1.03 -7.32 -1.91
CA GLY A 48 -1.89 -8.33 -1.26
C GLY A 48 -1.90 -8.18 0.27
N LEU A 49 -0.73 -7.93 0.86
CA LEU A 49 -0.60 -7.70 2.30
C LEU A 49 -1.35 -6.44 2.76
N ALA A 50 -1.21 -5.33 2.03
CA ALA A 50 -1.92 -4.09 2.31
C ALA A 50 -3.45 -4.26 2.20
N ARG A 51 -3.93 -4.93 1.16
CA ARG A 51 -5.35 -5.21 0.96
C ARG A 51 -5.94 -6.03 2.11
N LYS A 52 -5.28 -7.12 2.49
CA LYS A 52 -5.71 -7.97 3.62
C LYS A 52 -5.71 -7.21 4.95
N ARG A 53 -4.76 -6.30 5.15
CA ARG A 53 -4.70 -5.45 6.34
C ARG A 53 -5.85 -4.43 6.37
N ALA A 54 -6.17 -3.82 5.23
CA ALA A 54 -7.30 -2.91 5.10
C ALA A 54 -8.65 -3.59 5.37
N GLU A 55 -8.85 -4.80 4.84
CA GLU A 55 -10.05 -5.60 5.10
C GLU A 55 -10.23 -5.93 6.59
N ARG A 56 -9.13 -6.19 7.32
CA ARG A 56 -9.18 -6.43 8.76
C ARG A 56 -9.52 -5.19 9.58
N LEU A 57 -9.12 -4.00 9.12
CA LEU A 57 -9.40 -2.73 9.80
C LEU A 57 -10.81 -2.20 9.51
N ALA A 58 -11.48 -2.74 8.49
CA ALA A 58 -12.86 -2.39 8.13
C ALA A 58 -13.91 -3.27 8.82
N ARG A 59 -13.49 -4.32 9.55
CA ARG A 59 -14.33 -5.08 10.47
C ARG A 59 -14.20 -4.51 11.88
#